data_AF-A0A8H9GKL6-F1
#
_entry.id   AF-A0A8H9GKL6-F1
#
_cell.length_a   1.000
_cell.length_b   1.000
_cell.length_c   1.000
_cell.angle_alpha   90.00
_cell.angle_beta   90.00
_cell.angle_gamma   90.00
#
_symmetry.space_group_name_H-M   'P 1'
#
loop_
_entity.id
_entity.type
_entity.pdbx_description
1 polymer ?
#
loop_
_entity_poly.entity_id
_entity_poly.type
_entity_poly.pdbx_seq_one_letter_code
_entity_poly.pdbx_strand_id
1 'polypeptide(L)'
;MIDLGPLAWMVHVAAAFAIAFFAQSVFSPKGRDARVVIRALIPVVLLTVLGAGWLPHPVAGMLIGYIGSRAFGRWESARGGLLAALVGAAVLIGLGASWLMFPLFFMTLGWLASGGPARGRRRERAAREDRPAELPTQAGGTPVPAPATPAVGEGPLAPYLADARLPAQARAQLVALNLRTREALTLLRDQGLEGTEGFFVARAIREEYAPEAVQAYLKLPRSLAETGVIQDGKTGAALLTEQLELLLDGVQDIIAGSLQSGGQALLTHGRFLRDRFAKAEQELRVPVILPVADKVK
;
A
#
# COMPACT_ATOMS: atom_id res chain seq x y z
N MET A 1 -41.65 12.06 -9.08
CA MET A 1 -41.88 12.22 -7.63
C MET A 1 -43.26 11.66 -7.35
N ILE A 2 -43.33 10.60 -6.54
CA ILE A 2 -44.60 9.98 -6.14
C ILE A 2 -45.09 10.77 -4.92
N ASP A 3 -46.28 11.36 -5.00
CA ASP A 3 -46.86 12.12 -3.90
C ASP A 3 -47.49 11.15 -2.90
N LEU A 4 -46.79 10.89 -1.79
CA LEU A 4 -47.14 9.86 -0.80
C LEU A 4 -48.06 10.37 0.32
N GLY A 5 -48.50 11.63 0.25
CA GLY A 5 -49.41 12.23 1.24
C GLY A 5 -48.98 11.99 2.70
N PRO A 6 -49.88 11.57 3.61
CA PRO A 6 -49.59 11.42 5.04
C PRO A 6 -48.64 10.25 5.36
N LEU A 7 -48.24 9.42 4.39
CA LEU A 7 -47.28 8.32 4.60
C LEU A 7 -45.82 8.74 4.39
N ALA A 8 -45.56 9.99 3.95
CA ALA A 8 -44.21 10.49 3.70
C ALA A 8 -43.30 10.40 4.93
N TRP A 9 -43.82 10.61 6.14
CA TRP A 9 -43.02 10.53 7.38
C TRP A 9 -42.56 9.09 7.68
N MET A 10 -43.35 8.07 7.34
CA MET A 10 -42.97 6.67 7.54
C MET A 10 -41.76 6.27 6.68
N VAL A 11 -41.67 6.82 5.47
CA VAL A 11 -40.53 6.61 4.56
C VAL A 11 -39.22 7.15 5.17
N HIS A 12 -39.27 8.30 5.85
CA HIS A 12 -38.10 8.90 6.49
C HIS A 12 -37.64 8.09 7.72
N VAL A 13 -38.59 7.56 8.50
CA VAL A 13 -38.26 6.67 9.63
C VAL A 13 -37.67 5.35 9.12
N ALA A 14 -38.28 4.74 8.09
CA ALA A 14 -37.75 3.54 7.45
C ALA A 14 -36.35 3.76 6.85
N ALA A 15 -36.08 4.96 6.31
CA ALA A 15 -34.76 5.33 5.80
C ALA A 15 -33.69 5.33 6.89
N ALA A 16 -33.99 5.77 8.12
CA ALA A 16 -33.06 5.68 9.24
C ALA A 16 -32.71 4.22 9.59
N PHE A 17 -33.71 3.33 9.62
CA PHE A 17 -33.47 1.90 9.83
C PHE A 17 -32.67 1.26 8.69
N ALA A 18 -32.88 1.71 7.45
CA ALA A 18 -32.12 1.24 6.29
C ALA A 18 -30.63 1.58 6.40
N ILE A 19 -30.25 2.74 6.97
CA ILE A 19 -28.85 3.09 7.23
C ILE A 19 -28.21 2.09 8.20
N ALA A 20 -28.89 1.81 9.33
CA ALA A 20 -28.38 0.88 10.33
C ALA A 20 -28.23 -0.54 9.75
N PHE A 21 -29.23 -0.99 8.98
CA PHE A 21 -29.19 -2.29 8.29
C PHE A 21 -28.06 -2.37 7.24
N PHE A 22 -27.86 -1.29 6.48
CA PHE A 22 -26.79 -1.18 5.49
C PHE A 22 -25.42 -1.25 6.15
N ALA A 23 -25.19 -0.43 7.18
CA ALA A 23 -23.94 -0.43 7.95
C ALA A 23 -23.64 -1.81 8.52
N GLN A 24 -24.62 -2.42 9.21
CA GLN A 24 -24.46 -3.74 9.81
C GLN A 24 -24.14 -4.82 8.77
N SER A 25 -24.77 -4.76 7.59
CA SER A 25 -24.58 -5.77 6.53
C SER A 25 -23.23 -5.63 5.81
N VAL A 26 -22.83 -4.39 5.53
CA VAL A 26 -21.61 -4.08 4.75
C VAL A 26 -20.34 -4.24 5.59
N PHE A 27 -20.39 -3.86 6.88
CA PHE A 27 -19.26 -4.01 7.82
C PHE A 27 -19.20 -5.38 8.54
N SER A 28 -20.16 -6.28 8.29
CA SER A 28 -20.13 -7.67 8.78
C SER A 28 -19.01 -8.50 8.11
N PRO A 29 -18.53 -9.59 8.75
CA PRO A 29 -17.67 -10.58 8.11
C PRO A 29 -18.23 -11.13 6.78
N LYS A 30 -19.57 -11.18 6.67
CA LYS A 30 -20.31 -11.61 5.47
C LYS A 30 -20.40 -10.53 4.37
N GLY A 31 -20.03 -9.29 4.68
CA GLY A 31 -20.02 -8.18 3.73
C GLY A 31 -18.94 -8.30 2.65
N ARG A 32 -18.22 -9.42 2.54
CA ARG A 32 -17.33 -9.73 1.39
C ARG A 32 -18.10 -10.30 0.20
N ASP A 33 -19.29 -10.86 0.45
CA ASP A 33 -20.14 -11.44 -0.57
C ASP A 33 -20.95 -10.38 -1.30
N ALA A 34 -20.93 -10.43 -2.64
CA ALA A 34 -21.72 -9.56 -3.51
C ALA A 34 -23.21 -9.57 -3.14
N ARG A 35 -23.75 -10.75 -2.82
CA ARG A 35 -25.17 -10.94 -2.49
C ARG A 35 -25.59 -10.17 -1.24
N VAL A 36 -24.70 -10.06 -0.26
CA VAL A 36 -24.97 -9.35 1.00
C VAL A 36 -25.00 -7.84 0.75
N VAL A 37 -24.04 -7.33 -0.01
CA VAL A 37 -23.97 -5.91 -0.39
C VAL A 37 -25.17 -5.50 -1.26
N ILE A 38 -25.53 -6.33 -2.25
CA ILE A 38 -26.71 -6.08 -3.11
C ILE A 38 -27.99 -6.07 -2.27
N ARG A 39 -28.19 -7.05 -1.38
CA ARG A 39 -29.38 -7.09 -0.50
C ARG A 39 -29.47 -5.88 0.41
N ALA A 40 -28.33 -5.36 0.88
CA ALA A 40 -28.27 -4.14 1.68
C ALA A 40 -28.60 -2.88 0.88
N LEU A 41 -28.27 -2.84 -0.42
CA LEU A 41 -28.55 -1.71 -1.32
C LEU A 41 -30.02 -1.62 -1.74
N ILE A 42 -30.73 -2.74 -1.87
CA ILE A 42 -32.15 -2.77 -2.30
C ILE A 42 -33.04 -1.83 -1.49
N PRO A 43 -33.11 -1.92 -0.14
CA PRO A 43 -33.98 -1.04 0.65
C PRO A 43 -33.55 0.43 0.57
N VAL A 44 -32.24 0.70 0.43
CA VAL A 44 -31.73 2.07 0.29
C VAL A 44 -32.24 2.70 -1.00
N VAL A 45 -32.04 2.03 -2.14
CA VAL A 45 -32.46 2.52 -3.46
C VAL A 45 -33.99 2.70 -3.51
N LEU A 46 -34.73 1.73 -2.98
CA LEU A 46 -36.19 1.78 -2.94
C LEU A 46 -36.69 3.00 -2.15
N LEU A 47 -36.14 3.24 -0.95
CA LEU A 47 -36.55 4.37 -0.10
C LEU A 47 -36.12 5.72 -0.68
N THR A 48 -34.99 5.79 -1.38
CA THR A 48 -34.58 7.01 -2.10
C THR A 48 -35.57 7.36 -3.21
N VAL A 49 -35.99 6.39 -4.03
CA VAL A 49 -36.98 6.62 -5.10
C VAL A 49 -38.36 7.00 -4.53
N LEU A 50 -38.71 6.44 -3.36
CA LEU A 50 -39.93 6.77 -2.62
C LEU A 50 -39.89 8.15 -1.93
N GLY A 51 -38.82 8.93 -2.05
CA GLY A 51 -38.78 10.32 -1.58
C GLY A 51 -37.84 10.60 -0.39
N ALA A 52 -37.07 9.61 0.08
CA ALA A 52 -35.99 9.85 1.04
C ALA A 52 -34.74 10.43 0.34
N GLY A 53 -34.84 11.66 -0.15
CA GLY A 53 -33.76 12.32 -0.91
C GLY A 53 -32.48 12.57 -0.11
N TRP A 54 -32.55 12.56 1.22
CA TRP A 54 -31.37 12.73 2.10
C TRP A 54 -30.59 11.43 2.33
N LEU A 55 -31.22 10.26 2.13
CA LEU A 55 -30.67 8.94 2.42
C LEU A 55 -29.41 8.56 1.61
N PRO A 56 -29.27 8.95 0.32
CA PRO A 56 -28.10 8.61 -0.47
C PRO A 56 -26.80 9.15 0.11
N HIS A 57 -26.82 10.31 0.77
CA HIS A 57 -25.61 10.97 1.27
C HIS A 57 -24.89 10.22 2.41
N PRO A 58 -25.54 9.81 3.51
CA PRO A 58 -24.88 9.04 4.56
C PRO A 58 -24.47 7.64 4.07
N VAL A 59 -25.28 6.99 3.24
CA VAL A 59 -24.96 5.67 2.68
C VAL A 59 -23.75 5.76 1.73
N ALA A 60 -23.67 6.81 0.93
CA ALA A 60 -22.52 7.14 0.10
C ALA A 60 -21.22 7.23 0.92
N GLY A 61 -21.24 7.93 2.06
CA GLY A 61 -20.09 8.01 2.96
C GLY A 61 -19.64 6.64 3.49
N MET A 62 -20.60 5.80 3.91
CA MET A 62 -20.31 4.45 4.39
C MET A 62 -19.75 3.54 3.29
N LEU A 63 -20.25 3.69 2.06
CA LEU A 63 -19.81 2.93 0.90
C LEU A 63 -18.37 3.29 0.51
N ILE A 64 -17.96 4.56 0.64
CA ILE A 64 -16.57 4.99 0.44
C ILE A 64 -15.65 4.34 1.49
N GLY A 65 -16.03 4.34 2.77
CA GLY A 65 -15.24 3.69 3.82
C GLY A 65 -15.08 2.18 3.60
N TYR A 66 -16.13 1.53 3.10
CA TYR A 66 -16.08 0.12 2.71
C TYR A 66 -15.15 -0.12 1.50
N ILE A 67 -15.28 0.68 0.44
CA ILE A 67 -14.43 0.56 -0.75
C ILE A 67 -12.97 0.85 -0.38
N GLY A 68 -12.69 1.88 0.41
CA GLY A 68 -11.38 2.22 0.97
C GLY A 68 -10.73 1.06 1.72
N SER A 69 -11.37 0.60 2.80
CA SER A 69 -10.82 -0.48 3.64
C SER A 69 -10.59 -1.80 2.90
N ARG A 70 -11.41 -2.10 1.86
CA ARG A 70 -11.29 -3.34 1.08
C ARG A 70 -10.36 -3.21 -0.12
N ALA A 71 -10.18 -2.01 -0.67
CA ALA A 71 -9.31 -1.76 -1.81
C ALA A 71 -7.82 -1.82 -1.45
N PHE A 72 -7.46 -1.39 -0.22
CA PHE A 72 -6.10 -1.42 0.31
C PHE A 72 -5.78 -2.69 1.15
N GLY A 73 -6.77 -3.57 1.37
CA GLY A 73 -6.62 -4.82 2.13
C GLY A 73 -6.53 -6.07 1.25
N ARG A 74 -7.08 -7.20 1.71
CA ARG A 74 -7.11 -8.50 1.01
C ARG A 74 -8.08 -8.49 -0.20
N TRP A 75 -7.75 -7.73 -1.24
CA TRP A 75 -8.57 -7.46 -2.44
C TRP A 75 -9.13 -8.74 -3.09
N GLU A 76 -8.36 -9.83 -3.15
CA GLU A 76 -8.77 -11.04 -3.89
C GLU A 76 -9.99 -11.76 -3.30
N SER A 77 -10.12 -11.80 -1.98
CA SER A 77 -11.22 -12.49 -1.30
C SER A 77 -12.51 -11.65 -1.22
N ALA A 78 -12.44 -10.37 -1.59
CA ALA A 78 -13.55 -9.43 -1.51
C ALA A 78 -13.98 -8.84 -2.87
N ARG A 79 -13.47 -9.38 -3.99
CA ARG A 79 -13.77 -8.89 -5.36
C ARG A 79 -15.27 -8.80 -5.65
N GLY A 80 -16.04 -9.79 -5.19
CA GLY A 80 -17.50 -9.81 -5.38
C GLY A 80 -18.21 -8.66 -4.67
N GLY A 81 -17.91 -8.44 -3.39
CA GLY A 81 -18.45 -7.32 -2.61
C GLY A 81 -18.02 -5.95 -3.14
N LEU A 82 -16.77 -5.82 -3.61
CA LEU A 82 -16.25 -4.59 -4.22
C LEU A 82 -16.97 -4.23 -5.52
N LEU A 83 -17.19 -5.19 -6.43
CA LEU A 83 -17.95 -4.94 -7.66
C LEU A 83 -19.39 -4.53 -7.36
N ALA A 84 -20.05 -5.22 -6.41
CA ALA A 84 -21.38 -4.84 -5.96
C ALA A 84 -21.42 -3.44 -5.34
N ALA A 85 -20.39 -3.07 -4.57
CA ALA A 85 -20.26 -1.74 -4.00
C ALA A 85 -20.02 -0.66 -5.06
N LEU A 86 -19.21 -0.92 -6.08
CA LEU A 86 -19.01 0.02 -7.19
C LEU A 86 -20.28 0.21 -8.03
N VAL A 87 -21.03 -0.86 -8.30
CA VAL A 87 -22.35 -0.77 -8.95
C VAL A 87 -23.33 0.03 -8.07
N GLY A 88 -23.37 -0.24 -6.77
CA GLY A 88 -24.16 0.54 -5.81
C GLY A 88 -23.77 2.01 -5.77
N ALA A 89 -22.48 2.31 -5.85
CA ALA A 89 -21.97 3.68 -5.89
C ALA A 89 -22.46 4.41 -7.15
N ALA A 90 -22.41 3.77 -8.32
CA ALA A 90 -22.93 4.34 -9.57
C ALA A 90 -24.43 4.63 -9.49
N VAL A 91 -25.22 3.72 -8.88
CA VAL A 91 -26.66 3.92 -8.64
C VAL A 91 -26.91 5.11 -7.70
N LEU A 92 -26.14 5.24 -6.61
CA LEU A 92 -26.26 6.37 -5.67
C LEU A 92 -25.88 7.72 -6.31
N ILE A 93 -24.86 7.73 -7.19
CA ILE A 93 -24.48 8.92 -7.97
C ILE A 93 -25.66 9.38 -8.85
N GLY A 94 -26.31 8.45 -9.54
CA GLY A 94 -27.51 8.73 -10.36
C GLY A 94 -28.72 9.20 -9.55
N LEU A 95 -28.79 8.85 -8.26
CA LEU A 95 -29.87 9.21 -7.35
C LEU A 95 -29.63 10.53 -6.57
N GLY A 96 -28.53 11.24 -6.82
CA GLY A 96 -28.25 12.55 -6.24
C GLY A 96 -27.01 12.64 -5.33
N ALA A 97 -26.30 11.53 -5.10
CA ALA A 97 -25.02 11.54 -4.38
C ALA A 97 -23.82 11.79 -5.31
N SER A 98 -23.91 12.80 -6.19
CA SER A 98 -22.87 13.10 -7.19
C SER A 98 -21.53 13.49 -6.59
N TRP A 99 -21.50 14.00 -5.35
CA TRP A 99 -20.27 14.30 -4.60
C TRP A 99 -19.37 13.08 -4.42
N LEU A 100 -19.90 11.86 -4.53
CA LEU A 100 -19.17 10.59 -4.40
C LEU A 100 -18.17 10.36 -5.55
N MET A 101 -18.30 11.09 -6.67
CA MET A 101 -17.34 11.07 -7.78
C MET A 101 -15.95 11.54 -7.36
N PHE A 102 -15.85 12.60 -6.55
CA PHE A 102 -14.57 13.15 -6.12
C PHE A 102 -13.73 12.18 -5.26
N PRO A 103 -14.25 11.61 -4.15
CA PRO A 103 -13.47 10.66 -3.34
C PRO A 103 -13.17 9.37 -4.09
N LEU A 104 -14.09 8.86 -4.93
CA LEU A 104 -13.78 7.71 -5.78
C LEU A 104 -12.65 8.04 -6.76
N PHE A 105 -12.69 9.19 -7.42
CA PHE A 105 -11.66 9.64 -8.36
C PHE A 105 -10.28 9.68 -7.71
N PHE A 106 -10.16 10.33 -6.54
CA PHE A 106 -8.90 10.38 -5.78
C PHE A 106 -8.46 9.01 -5.27
N MET A 107 -9.39 8.14 -4.83
CA MET A 107 -9.08 6.76 -4.47
C MET A 107 -8.52 5.97 -5.65
N THR A 108 -9.16 6.05 -6.83
CA THR A 108 -8.65 5.40 -8.05
C THR A 108 -7.29 5.96 -8.45
N LEU A 109 -7.08 7.27 -8.34
CA LEU A 109 -5.82 7.90 -8.70
C LEU A 109 -4.69 7.48 -7.74
N GLY A 110 -4.94 7.48 -6.43
CA GLY A 110 -4.00 7.01 -5.41
C GLY A 110 -3.72 5.51 -5.52
N TRP A 111 -4.71 4.71 -5.90
CA TRP A 111 -4.55 3.28 -6.15
C TRP A 111 -3.75 2.99 -7.43
N LEU A 112 -3.92 3.80 -8.48
CA LEU A 112 -3.16 3.69 -9.73
C LEU A 112 -1.72 4.16 -9.55
N ALA A 113 -1.50 5.24 -8.78
CA ALA A 113 -0.18 5.78 -8.45
C ALA A 113 0.63 4.84 -7.53
N SER A 114 -0.03 4.10 -6.63
CA SER A 114 0.61 3.09 -5.79
C SER A 114 0.92 1.76 -6.53
N GLY A 115 0.51 1.64 -7.80
CA GLY A 115 0.89 0.53 -8.69
C GLY A 115 -0.07 -0.66 -8.71
N GLY A 116 -1.24 -0.56 -8.09
CA GLY A 116 -2.34 -1.53 -8.19
C GLY A 116 -1.94 -3.01 -7.98
N PRO A 117 -2.78 -3.96 -8.45
CA PRO A 117 -2.64 -5.41 -8.19
C PRO A 117 -1.59 -6.06 -9.10
N ALA A 118 -0.78 -5.27 -9.79
CA ALA A 118 0.31 -5.73 -10.65
C ALA A 118 1.57 -6.07 -9.85
N ARG A 119 1.76 -5.48 -8.66
CA ARG A 119 2.89 -5.82 -7.75
C ARG A 119 2.80 -7.25 -7.19
N GLY A 120 1.61 -7.68 -6.76
CA GLY A 120 1.38 -9.04 -6.26
C GLY A 120 1.60 -10.12 -7.33
N ARG A 121 1.09 -9.90 -8.54
CA ARG A 121 1.23 -10.86 -9.66
C ARG A 121 2.64 -10.88 -10.27
N ARG A 122 3.39 -9.77 -10.22
CA ARG A 122 4.80 -9.73 -10.62
C ARG A 122 5.68 -10.45 -9.58
N ARG A 123 5.33 -10.39 -8.29
CA ARG A 123 5.95 -11.20 -7.22
C ARG A 123 5.67 -12.69 -7.37
N GLU A 124 4.45 -13.11 -7.69
CA GLU A 124 4.14 -14.53 -7.92
C GLU A 124 4.82 -15.11 -9.17
N ARG A 125 4.97 -14.29 -10.22
CA ARG A 125 5.74 -14.68 -11.41
C ARG A 125 7.24 -14.75 -11.11
N ALA A 126 7.79 -13.74 -10.42
CA ALA A 126 9.17 -13.77 -9.95
C ALA A 126 9.45 -14.95 -9.01
N ALA A 127 8.52 -15.30 -8.10
CA ALA A 127 8.64 -16.46 -7.22
C ALA A 127 8.47 -17.82 -7.92
N ARG A 128 7.86 -17.86 -9.12
CA ARG A 128 7.86 -19.05 -10.00
C ARG A 128 9.15 -19.13 -10.83
N GLU A 129 9.73 -18.00 -11.17
CA GLU A 129 11.00 -17.86 -11.91
C GLU A 129 12.22 -18.14 -11.00
N ASP A 130 12.11 -17.80 -9.70
CA ASP A 130 13.10 -18.08 -8.64
C ASP A 130 12.93 -19.45 -7.96
N ARG A 131 12.03 -20.33 -8.44
CA ARG A 131 12.15 -21.74 -8.06
C ARG A 131 13.46 -22.23 -8.66
N PRO A 132 14.45 -22.68 -7.86
CA PRO A 132 15.68 -23.20 -8.43
C PRO A 132 15.29 -24.36 -9.33
N ALA A 133 15.62 -24.27 -10.62
CA ALA A 133 15.69 -25.45 -11.47
C ALA A 133 16.51 -26.49 -10.70
N GLU A 134 15.96 -27.68 -10.52
CA GLU A 134 16.61 -28.77 -9.80
C GLU A 134 18.05 -28.91 -10.29
N LEU A 135 19.01 -28.50 -9.44
CA LEU A 135 20.42 -28.46 -9.78
C LEU A 135 20.94 -29.91 -9.87
N PRO A 136 21.61 -30.30 -10.97
CA PRO A 136 22.25 -31.61 -11.07
C PRO A 136 23.33 -31.77 -9.99
N THR A 137 23.31 -32.94 -9.37
CA THR A 137 24.06 -33.32 -8.17
C THR A 137 25.54 -33.57 -8.43
N GLN A 138 26.27 -32.67 -9.10
CA GLN A 138 27.74 -32.71 -9.13
C GLN A 138 28.36 -31.34 -9.40
N ALA A 139 28.95 -30.75 -8.36
CA ALA A 139 30.14 -29.91 -8.46
C ALA A 139 30.70 -29.66 -7.05
N GLY A 140 31.61 -30.54 -6.61
CA GLY A 140 32.54 -30.20 -5.53
C GLY A 140 33.69 -29.37 -6.07
N GLY A 141 34.14 -28.36 -5.34
CA GLY A 141 35.39 -27.67 -5.65
C GLY A 141 35.58 -26.30 -5.01
N THR A 142 36.44 -26.27 -3.98
CA THR A 142 37.21 -25.12 -3.42
C THR A 142 36.49 -23.99 -2.66
N PRO A 143 36.88 -23.69 -1.40
CA PRO A 143 36.36 -22.55 -0.67
C PRO A 143 37.07 -21.27 -1.13
N VAL A 144 36.34 -20.39 -1.80
CA VAL A 144 36.70 -18.98 -1.97
C VAL A 144 36.46 -18.28 -0.62
N PRO A 145 37.41 -17.47 -0.10
CA PRO A 145 37.18 -16.73 1.13
C PRO A 145 36.04 -15.73 0.90
N ALA A 146 34.96 -15.89 1.65
CA ALA A 146 33.79 -15.00 1.58
C ALA A 146 34.20 -13.56 1.92
N PRO A 147 33.78 -12.55 1.13
CA PRO A 147 33.85 -11.16 1.58
C PRO A 147 33.03 -11.03 2.86
N ALA A 148 33.59 -10.30 3.84
CA ALA A 148 33.07 -10.14 5.20
C ALA A 148 31.53 -10.11 5.23
N THR A 149 30.94 -11.16 5.80
CA THR A 149 29.51 -11.22 6.12
C THR A 149 29.18 -9.96 6.94
N PRO A 150 28.37 -9.01 6.43
CA PRO A 150 27.98 -7.87 7.25
C PRO A 150 27.29 -8.42 8.50
N ALA A 151 27.79 -8.03 9.67
CA ALA A 151 27.45 -8.59 10.98
C ALA A 151 25.94 -8.79 11.16
N VAL A 152 25.46 -10.01 10.86
CA VAL A 152 24.06 -10.43 11.01
C VAL A 152 23.61 -10.30 12.46
N GLY A 153 24.57 -10.30 13.41
CA GLY A 153 24.34 -10.25 14.86
C GLY A 153 24.48 -8.88 15.53
N GLU A 154 24.55 -7.76 14.81
CA GLU A 154 24.63 -6.43 15.44
C GLU A 154 23.32 -5.63 15.27
N GLY A 155 22.81 -5.09 16.38
CA GLY A 155 21.66 -4.18 16.43
C GLY A 155 20.55 -4.60 17.40
N PRO A 156 19.45 -3.81 17.49
CA PRO A 156 18.33 -4.04 18.42
C PRO A 156 17.65 -5.41 18.25
N LEU A 157 17.78 -6.02 17.07
CA LEU A 157 17.17 -7.30 16.73
C LEU A 157 18.04 -8.52 17.09
N ALA A 158 19.32 -8.31 17.39
CA ALA A 158 20.28 -9.38 17.64
C ALA A 158 19.89 -10.34 18.78
N PRO A 159 19.36 -9.87 19.93
CA PRO A 159 18.97 -10.76 21.02
C PRO A 159 17.88 -11.78 20.62
N TYR A 160 16.97 -11.38 19.73
CA TYR A 160 15.87 -12.24 19.29
C TYR A 160 16.32 -13.27 18.26
N LEU A 161 17.33 -12.97 17.44
CA LEU A 161 17.82 -13.91 16.42
C LEU A 161 18.38 -15.21 17.04
N ALA A 162 18.87 -15.14 18.28
CA ALA A 162 19.38 -16.28 19.03
C ALA A 162 18.28 -17.11 19.73
N ASP A 163 17.03 -16.64 19.78
CA ASP A 163 15.96 -17.31 20.51
C ASP A 163 15.43 -18.53 19.74
N ALA A 164 15.65 -19.73 20.29
CA ALA A 164 15.22 -21.00 19.72
C ALA A 164 13.70 -21.17 19.63
N ARG A 165 12.92 -20.37 20.38
CA ARG A 165 11.45 -20.42 20.37
C ARG A 165 10.84 -19.77 19.13
N LEU A 166 11.62 -18.99 18.38
CA LEU A 166 11.17 -18.39 17.13
C LEU A 166 11.12 -19.42 15.98
N PRO A 167 10.01 -19.49 15.23
CA PRO A 167 9.91 -20.31 14.03
C PRO A 167 11.00 -19.97 13.01
N ALA A 168 11.46 -20.97 12.25
CA ALA A 168 12.54 -20.79 11.29
C ALA A 168 12.26 -19.69 10.24
N GLN A 169 11.02 -19.63 9.74
CA GLN A 169 10.58 -18.61 8.79
C GLN A 169 10.62 -17.20 9.41
N ALA A 170 10.10 -17.03 10.63
CA ALA A 170 10.12 -15.74 11.33
C ALA A 170 11.56 -15.27 11.59
N ARG A 171 12.48 -16.17 11.95
CA ARG A 171 13.90 -15.82 12.09
C ARG A 171 14.50 -15.34 10.77
N ALA A 172 14.23 -16.02 9.67
CA ALA A 172 14.73 -15.63 8.35
C ALA A 172 14.21 -14.23 7.94
N GLN A 173 12.93 -13.95 8.19
CA GLN A 173 12.33 -12.63 7.97
C GLN A 173 12.98 -11.56 8.86
N LEU A 174 13.25 -11.88 10.13
CA LEU A 174 13.89 -10.93 11.06
C LEU A 174 15.33 -10.58 10.63
N VAL A 175 16.09 -11.57 10.11
CA VAL A 175 17.41 -11.32 9.49
C VAL A 175 17.28 -10.40 8.29
N ALA A 176 16.35 -10.69 7.37
CA ALA A 176 16.11 -9.86 6.20
C ALA A 176 15.71 -8.44 6.59
N LEU A 177 14.86 -8.28 7.60
CA LEU A 177 14.41 -7.00 8.11
C LEU A 177 15.56 -6.19 8.72
N ASN A 178 16.44 -6.83 9.50
CA ASN A 178 17.62 -6.18 10.06
C ASN A 178 18.54 -5.64 8.95
N LEU A 179 18.80 -6.44 7.91
CA LEU A 179 19.64 -6.04 6.78
C LEU A 179 18.99 -4.90 5.99
N ARG A 180 17.70 -5.02 5.64
CA ARG A 180 16.99 -4.02 4.84
C ARG A 180 16.80 -2.70 5.57
N THR A 181 16.53 -2.72 6.87
CA THR A 181 16.41 -1.47 7.65
C THR A 181 17.76 -0.76 7.77
N ARG A 182 18.87 -1.50 7.95
CA ARG A 182 20.22 -0.91 7.93
C ARG A 182 20.52 -0.29 6.56
N GLU A 183 20.22 -1.01 5.48
CA GLU A 183 20.38 -0.51 4.10
C GLU A 183 19.56 0.77 3.88
N ALA A 184 18.27 0.78 4.25
CA ALA A 184 17.40 1.93 4.11
C ALA A 184 17.91 3.16 4.89
N LEU A 185 18.31 2.96 6.16
CA LEU A 185 18.80 4.06 6.99
C LEU A 185 20.13 4.63 6.48
N THR A 186 21.04 3.79 6.00
CA THR A 186 22.28 4.25 5.36
C THR A 186 21.98 5.01 4.07
N LEU A 187 21.15 4.44 3.18
CA LEU A 187 20.77 5.08 1.92
C LEU A 187 20.13 6.46 2.14
N LEU A 188 19.20 6.56 3.08
CA LEU A 188 18.52 7.82 3.40
C LEU A 188 19.47 8.85 4.01
N ARG A 189 20.40 8.42 4.87
CA ARG A 189 21.45 9.29 5.43
C ARG A 189 22.36 9.84 4.33
N ASP A 190 22.81 8.98 3.43
CA ASP A 190 23.70 9.37 2.33
C ASP A 190 23.03 10.37 1.38
N GLN A 191 21.69 10.36 1.32
CA GLN A 191 20.88 11.34 0.57
C GLN A 191 20.50 12.59 1.38
N GLY A 192 20.92 12.70 2.65
CA GLY A 192 20.54 13.81 3.53
C GLY A 192 19.07 13.82 3.96
N LEU A 193 18.40 12.67 3.91
CA LEU A 193 16.97 12.50 4.21
C LEU A 193 16.68 12.05 5.65
N GLU A 194 17.58 12.31 6.59
CA GLU A 194 17.44 11.89 8.00
C GLU A 194 16.22 12.50 8.72
N GLY A 195 15.71 13.63 8.23
CA GLY A 195 14.51 14.28 8.76
C GLY A 195 13.21 13.87 8.07
N THR A 196 13.25 12.91 7.14
CA THR A 196 12.05 12.48 6.40
C THR A 196 11.26 11.41 7.16
N GLU A 197 9.96 11.33 6.86
CA GLU A 197 9.09 10.27 7.38
C GLU A 197 9.67 8.87 7.12
N GLY A 198 10.22 8.63 5.92
CA GLY A 198 10.83 7.35 5.57
C GLY A 198 11.99 6.97 6.50
N PHE A 199 12.80 7.93 6.95
CA PHE A 199 13.88 7.67 7.91
C PHE A 199 13.33 7.34 9.29
N PHE A 200 12.34 8.10 9.77
CA PHE A 200 11.71 7.83 11.07
C PHE A 200 11.00 6.48 11.10
N VAL A 201 10.27 6.13 10.03
CA VAL A 201 9.59 4.84 9.91
C VAL A 201 10.59 3.69 9.84
N ALA A 202 11.62 3.77 9.00
CA ALA A 202 12.65 2.73 8.92
C ALA A 202 13.36 2.50 10.27
N ARG A 203 13.58 3.58 11.03
CA ARG A 203 14.14 3.51 12.39
C ARG A 203 13.17 2.85 13.37
N ALA A 204 11.91 3.28 13.40
CA ALA A 204 10.87 2.75 14.28
C ALA A 204 10.61 1.25 14.02
N ILE A 205 10.61 0.83 12.75
CA ILE A 205 10.50 -0.59 12.37
C ILE A 205 11.60 -1.42 13.04
N ARG A 206 12.84 -0.93 13.01
CA ARG A 206 14.02 -1.64 13.53
C ARG A 206 14.10 -1.60 15.06
N GLU A 207 13.76 -0.47 15.67
CA GLU A 207 14.00 -0.20 17.10
C GLU A 207 12.79 -0.48 17.99
N GLU A 208 11.58 -0.44 17.45
CA GLU A 208 10.33 -0.53 18.23
C GLU A 208 9.41 -1.63 17.70
N TYR A 209 8.97 -1.54 16.44
CA TYR A 209 7.87 -2.39 15.94
C TYR A 209 8.26 -3.87 15.79
N ALA A 210 9.41 -4.17 15.20
CA ALA A 210 9.85 -5.55 15.05
C ALA A 210 10.20 -6.20 16.40
N PRO A 211 10.94 -5.55 17.32
CA PRO A 211 11.11 -6.05 18.68
C PRO A 211 9.77 -6.31 19.41
N GLU A 212 8.82 -5.38 19.33
CA GLU A 212 7.53 -5.51 20.00
C GLU A 212 6.72 -6.71 19.47
N ALA A 213 6.65 -6.89 18.15
CA ALA A 213 5.97 -8.02 17.52
C ALA A 213 6.58 -9.37 17.96
N VAL A 214 7.91 -9.45 18.00
CA VAL A 214 8.61 -10.66 18.45
C VAL A 214 8.37 -10.91 19.94
N GLN A 215 8.45 -9.88 20.78
CA GLN A 215 8.17 -10.00 22.22
C GLN A 215 6.72 -10.46 22.48
N ALA A 216 5.75 -9.92 21.74
CA ALA A 216 4.36 -10.33 21.84
C ALA A 216 4.19 -11.83 21.53
N TYR A 217 4.88 -12.33 20.51
CA TYR A 217 4.91 -13.77 20.21
C TYR A 217 5.57 -14.60 21.32
N LEU A 218 6.73 -14.16 21.84
CA LEU A 218 7.46 -14.90 22.88
C LEU A 218 6.72 -14.97 24.23
N LYS A 219 5.81 -14.02 24.50
CA LYS A 219 4.91 -14.02 25.65
C LYS A 219 3.78 -15.06 25.54
N LEU A 220 3.48 -15.57 24.33
CA LEU A 220 2.42 -16.55 24.15
C LEU A 220 2.78 -17.92 24.77
N PRO A 221 1.80 -18.61 25.38
CA PRO A 221 1.92 -20.04 25.67
C PRO A 221 2.22 -20.82 24.39
N ARG A 222 3.08 -21.85 24.50
CA ARG A 222 3.52 -22.63 23.33
C ARG A 222 2.38 -23.24 22.52
N SER A 223 1.31 -23.67 23.21
CA SER A 223 0.10 -24.18 22.58
C SER A 223 -0.58 -23.16 21.66
N LEU A 224 -0.68 -21.89 22.07
CA LEU A 224 -1.24 -20.80 21.25
C LEU A 224 -0.28 -20.32 20.15
N ALA A 225 1.02 -20.35 20.41
CA ALA A 225 2.04 -19.97 19.44
C ALA A 225 2.07 -20.90 18.22
N GLU A 226 2.05 -22.21 18.46
CA GLU A 226 2.25 -23.23 17.40
C GLU A 226 0.94 -23.77 16.83
N THR A 227 -0.07 -24.03 17.67
CA THR A 227 -1.26 -24.82 17.27
C THR A 227 -2.59 -24.12 17.51
N GLY A 228 -2.65 -23.19 18.46
CA GLY A 228 -3.87 -22.54 18.88
C GLY A 228 -4.25 -21.41 17.94
N VAL A 229 -5.52 -21.37 17.57
CA VAL A 229 -6.07 -20.31 16.72
C VAL A 229 -6.28 -19.05 17.56
N ILE A 230 -5.72 -17.93 17.10
CA ILE A 230 -5.84 -16.62 17.75
C ILE A 230 -6.82 -15.73 16.98
N GLN A 231 -6.58 -15.54 15.67
CA GLN A 231 -7.38 -14.63 14.84
C GLN A 231 -7.55 -15.21 13.44
N ASP A 232 -8.76 -15.15 12.89
CA ASP A 232 -9.07 -15.57 11.51
C ASP A 232 -8.58 -16.99 11.14
N GLY A 233 -8.54 -17.91 12.11
CA GLY A 233 -8.03 -19.28 11.89
C GLY A 233 -6.51 -19.41 11.96
N LYS A 234 -5.77 -18.34 12.27
CA LYS A 234 -4.30 -18.30 12.27
C LYS A 234 -3.72 -18.55 13.66
N THR A 235 -2.56 -19.19 13.69
CA THR A 235 -1.76 -19.40 14.89
C THR A 235 -0.90 -18.16 15.20
N GLY A 236 -0.34 -18.08 16.42
CA GLY A 236 0.57 -17.00 16.77
C GLY A 236 1.79 -16.92 15.83
N ALA A 237 2.32 -18.07 15.40
CA ALA A 237 3.43 -18.13 14.44
C ALA A 237 3.05 -17.57 13.06
N ALA A 238 1.84 -17.88 12.59
CA ALA A 238 1.33 -17.34 11.33
C ALA A 238 1.14 -15.82 11.41
N LEU A 239 0.58 -15.32 12.52
CA LEU A 239 0.40 -13.88 12.72
C LEU A 239 1.74 -13.12 12.84
N LEU A 240 2.74 -13.69 13.50
CA LEU A 240 4.08 -13.09 13.56
C LEU A 240 4.70 -12.99 12.16
N THR A 241 4.61 -14.07 11.39
CA THR A 241 5.20 -14.15 10.04
C THR A 241 4.59 -13.10 9.11
N GLU A 242 3.27 -12.90 9.18
CA GLU A 242 2.58 -11.86 8.40
C GLU A 242 2.96 -10.44 8.83
N GLN A 243 3.12 -10.21 10.13
CA GLN A 243 3.55 -8.91 10.64
C GLN A 243 4.97 -8.58 10.19
N LEU A 244 5.91 -9.52 10.30
CA LEU A 244 7.29 -9.31 9.85
C LEU A 244 7.38 -9.11 8.33
N GLU A 245 6.55 -9.79 7.56
CA GLU A 245 6.44 -9.57 6.11
C GLU A 245 5.93 -8.16 5.77
N LEU A 246 4.90 -7.70 6.48
CA LEU A 246 4.39 -6.33 6.32
C LEU A 246 5.46 -5.27 6.64
N LEU A 247 6.23 -5.47 7.72
CA LEU A 247 7.32 -4.57 8.07
C LEU A 247 8.43 -4.59 7.00
N LEU A 248 8.77 -5.77 6.47
CA LEU A 248 9.78 -5.91 5.42
C LEU A 248 9.35 -5.24 4.11
N ASP A 249 8.07 -5.30 3.78
CA ASP A 249 7.50 -4.61 2.63
C ASP A 249 7.55 -3.09 2.79
N GLY A 250 7.17 -2.58 3.96
CA GLY A 250 7.25 -1.14 4.25
C GLY A 250 8.67 -0.58 4.09
N VAL A 251 9.69 -1.30 4.54
CA VAL A 251 11.09 -0.89 4.37
C VAL A 251 11.52 -0.92 2.90
N GLN A 252 11.10 -1.94 2.15
CA GLN A 252 11.39 -2.00 0.71
C GLN A 252 10.76 -0.84 -0.06
N ASP A 253 9.53 -0.45 0.30
CA ASP A 253 8.86 0.69 -0.32
C ASP A 253 9.58 2.01 -0.02
N ILE A 254 10.12 2.18 1.18
CA ILE A 254 10.96 3.34 1.54
C ILE A 254 12.21 3.39 0.66
N ILE A 255 12.92 2.26 0.50
CA ILE A 255 14.10 2.18 -0.39
C ILE A 255 13.72 2.52 -1.83
N ALA A 256 12.66 1.91 -2.35
CA ALA A 256 12.23 2.13 -3.73
C ALA A 256 11.82 3.60 -3.98
N GLY A 257 11.10 4.21 -3.04
CA GLY A 257 10.69 5.62 -3.12
C GLY A 257 11.88 6.58 -3.08
N SER A 258 12.89 6.30 -2.25
CA SER A 258 14.15 7.05 -2.18
C SER A 258 14.92 6.97 -3.50
N LEU A 259 15.06 5.77 -4.08
CA LEU A 259 15.76 5.58 -5.36
C LEU A 259 15.05 6.29 -6.52
N GLN A 260 13.73 6.22 -6.57
CA GLN A 260 12.94 6.92 -7.60
C GLN A 260 13.09 8.44 -7.49
N SER A 261 13.06 8.98 -6.27
CA SER A 261 13.24 10.42 -6.03
C SER A 261 14.63 10.89 -6.41
N GLY A 262 15.67 10.13 -6.06
CA GLY A 262 17.05 10.41 -6.46
C GLY A 262 17.25 10.39 -7.99
N GLY A 263 16.64 9.42 -8.68
CA GLY A 263 16.66 9.36 -10.15
C GLY A 263 16.01 10.59 -10.80
N GLN A 264 14.88 11.05 -10.27
CA GLN A 264 14.21 12.24 -10.78
C GLN A 264 15.04 13.53 -10.56
N ALA A 265 15.74 13.63 -9.43
CA ALA A 265 16.65 14.74 -9.15
C ALA A 265 17.81 14.77 -10.17
N LEU A 266 18.39 13.62 -10.50
CA LEU A 266 19.46 13.50 -11.49
C LEU A 266 19.00 13.90 -12.90
N LEU A 267 17.80 13.47 -13.30
CA LEU A 267 17.21 13.86 -14.59
C LEU A 267 16.96 15.37 -14.68
N THR A 268 16.45 15.95 -13.59
CA THR A 268 16.22 17.40 -13.49
C THR A 268 17.52 18.17 -13.59
N HIS A 269 18.56 17.75 -12.86
CA HIS A 269 19.88 18.35 -12.93
C HIS A 269 20.50 18.24 -14.33
N GLY A 270 20.38 17.08 -14.99
CA GLY A 270 20.87 16.88 -16.36
C GLY A 270 20.16 17.77 -17.40
N ARG A 271 18.87 18.07 -17.22
CA ARG A 271 18.15 19.06 -18.05
C ARG A 271 18.68 20.45 -17.83
N PHE A 272 18.82 20.88 -16.57
CA PHE A 272 19.39 22.17 -16.22
C PHE A 272 20.79 22.38 -16.81
N LEU A 273 21.68 21.37 -16.70
CA LEU A 273 23.01 21.45 -17.29
C LEU A 273 22.94 21.62 -18.82
N ARG A 274 22.11 20.83 -19.51
CA ARG A 274 21.92 20.97 -20.97
C ARG A 274 21.44 22.36 -21.35
N ASP A 275 20.44 22.90 -20.65
CA ASP A 275 19.92 24.24 -20.93
C ASP A 275 20.97 25.32 -20.67
N ARG A 276 21.75 25.19 -19.58
CA ARG A 276 22.79 26.15 -19.20
C ARG A 276 23.93 26.20 -20.22
N PHE A 277 24.37 25.03 -20.71
CA PHE A 277 25.44 24.96 -21.72
C PHE A 277 24.95 25.28 -23.13
N ALA A 278 23.72 24.92 -23.50
CA ALA A 278 23.13 25.32 -24.78
C ALA A 278 22.99 26.85 -24.91
N LYS A 279 22.61 27.53 -23.82
CA LYS A 279 22.54 29.00 -23.79
C LYS A 279 23.93 29.65 -23.90
N ALA A 280 24.94 29.08 -23.25
CA ALA A 280 26.32 29.58 -23.34
C ALA A 280 26.90 29.46 -24.76
N GLU A 281 26.57 28.39 -25.50
CA GLU A 281 26.98 28.23 -26.89
C GLU A 281 26.33 29.28 -27.81
N GLN A 282 25.06 29.63 -27.57
CA GLN A 282 24.37 30.68 -28.32
C GLN A 282 24.95 32.07 -28.05
N GLU A 283 25.31 32.38 -26.79
CA GLU A 283 25.97 33.63 -26.42
C GLU A 283 27.38 33.76 -27.02
N LEU A 284 28.08 32.64 -27.28
CA LEU A 284 29.36 32.64 -28.02
C LEU A 284 29.22 32.82 -29.53
N ARG A 285 28.02 32.59 -30.11
CA ARG A 285 27.76 32.70 -31.56
C ARG A 285 27.23 34.08 -31.98
N VAL A 286 27.40 35.12 -31.17
CA VAL A 286 27.05 36.49 -31.57
C VAL A 286 27.88 36.87 -32.80
N PRO A 287 27.28 37.18 -33.95
CA PRO A 287 28.02 37.58 -35.14
C PRO A 287 28.74 38.89 -34.85
N VAL A 288 30.08 38.87 -34.92
CA VAL A 288 30.88 40.08 -34.98
C VAL A 288 30.53 40.79 -36.29
N ILE A 289 29.65 41.78 -36.21
CA ILE A 289 29.40 42.69 -37.32
C ILE A 289 30.67 43.52 -37.49
N LEU A 290 31.54 43.11 -38.40
CA LEU A 290 32.67 43.94 -38.81
C LEU A 290 32.13 45.14 -39.58
N PRO A 291 32.38 46.38 -39.14
CA PRO A 291 32.00 47.55 -39.91
C PRO A 291 32.76 47.53 -41.25
N VAL A 292 32.03 47.49 -42.35
CA VAL A 292 32.59 47.60 -43.71
C VAL A 292 33.22 48.98 -43.81
N ALA A 293 34.56 49.01 -43.95
CA ALA A 293 35.30 50.24 -44.20
C ALA A 293 34.86 50.83 -45.54
N ASP A 294 34.25 52.01 -45.46
CA ASP A 294 33.81 52.79 -46.61
C ASP A 294 35.04 53.21 -47.43
N LYS A 295 35.07 52.83 -48.72
CA LYS A 295 36.13 53.23 -49.64
C LYS A 295 35.89 54.67 -50.05
N VAL A 296 36.60 55.59 -49.39
CA VAL A 296 36.69 57.00 -49.81
C VAL A 296 37.33 57.08 -51.19
N LYS A 297 36.64 57.79 -52.08
CA LYS A 297 36.99 58.05 -53.48
C LYS A 297 37.92 59.25 -53.60
#